data_AF-A0A521IFR9-F1
#
_entry.id   AF-A0A521IFR9-F1
#
_cell.length_a   1.000
_cell.length_b   1.000
_cell.length_c   1.000
_cell.angle_alpha   90.00
_cell.angle_beta   90.00
_cell.angle_gamma   90.00
#
_symmetry.space_group_name_H-M   'P 1'
#
loop_
_entity.id
_entity.type
_entity.pdbx_description
1 polymer ?
#
loop_
_entity_poly.entity_id
_entity_poly.type
_entity_poly.pdbx_seq_one_letter_code
_entity_poly.pdbx_strand_id
1 'polypeptide(L)'
;MKIRVPAHIGLLFPLFLFFTLPAAEAQPFAGGSVGVSYTLHPGAALMKDQGYVIEQNGTPFSAEAGWKFELSADPVTFALSAGIRAGSQHVETMTPDSADNSGTEFALTTIPVRAFARVGTGYFFLEACAGVHLSDITYKTDTGDFSGDRTDFSAGLSLGTEVIFLNRLAVRAGPQADYFYVGDTGAGKAVHMISVGGFAGVAILF
;
A
#
# COMPACT_ATOMS: atom_id res chain seq x y z
N MET A 1 32.55 -9.04 25.13
CA MET A 1 31.91 -7.84 24.55
C MET A 1 30.40 -8.00 24.71
N LYS A 2 29.79 -7.32 25.68
CA LYS A 2 28.34 -7.40 25.97
C LYS A 2 27.64 -6.30 25.19
N ILE A 3 26.84 -6.68 24.19
CA ILE A 3 26.05 -5.73 23.39
C ILE A 3 24.89 -5.25 24.27
N ARG A 4 24.89 -3.96 24.61
CA ARG A 4 23.74 -3.28 25.22
C ARG A 4 22.79 -2.86 24.10
N VAL A 5 21.64 -3.53 23.99
CA VAL A 5 20.54 -3.10 23.13
C VAL A 5 19.82 -1.94 23.86
N PRO A 6 19.59 -0.78 23.20
CA PRO A 6 18.87 0.33 23.81
C PRO A 6 17.43 -0.06 24.15
N ALA A 7 16.95 0.35 25.32
CA ALA A 7 15.64 -0.03 25.89
C ALA A 7 14.44 0.32 24.99
N HIS A 8 14.61 1.18 23.98
CA HIS A 8 13.57 1.61 23.05
C HIS A 8 13.37 0.62 21.89
N ILE A 9 14.36 -0.21 21.57
CA ILE A 9 14.25 -1.27 20.54
C ILE A 9 13.65 -2.54 21.15
N GLY A 10 13.83 -2.73 22.46
CA GLY A 10 13.21 -3.82 23.23
C GLY A 10 11.72 -3.64 23.52
N LEU A 11 11.05 -2.60 23.00
CA LEU A 11 9.63 -2.31 23.22
C LEU A 11 8.71 -2.68 22.05
N LEU A 12 9.27 -3.00 20.87
CA LEU A 12 8.49 -3.50 19.73
C LEU A 12 8.35 -5.04 19.74
N PHE A 13 9.29 -5.74 20.38
CA PHE A 13 9.25 -7.20 20.51
C PHE A 13 8.32 -7.74 21.62
N PRO A 14 8.05 -7.03 22.74
CA PRO A 14 7.13 -7.52 23.77
C PRO A 14 5.65 -7.28 23.43
N LEU A 15 5.33 -6.36 22.50
CA LEU A 15 3.94 -6.22 22.04
C LEU A 15 3.44 -7.48 21.31
N PHE A 16 4.37 -8.25 20.73
CA PHE A 16 4.09 -9.56 20.13
C PHE A 16 3.95 -10.70 21.16
N LEU A 17 4.43 -10.51 22.39
CA LEU A 17 4.48 -11.57 23.41
C LEU A 17 3.51 -11.36 24.59
N PHE A 18 2.91 -10.16 24.73
CA PHE A 18 1.97 -9.86 25.82
C PHE A 18 0.49 -10.18 25.52
N PHE A 19 0.18 -10.69 24.32
CA PHE A 19 -1.12 -11.31 24.05
C PHE A 19 -1.10 -12.80 24.39
N THR A 20 -0.80 -13.13 25.65
CA THR A 20 -1.36 -14.33 26.29
C THR A 20 -2.82 -14.04 26.62
N LEU A 21 -3.66 -13.96 25.58
CA LEU A 21 -5.11 -13.96 25.73
C LEU A 21 -5.60 -15.41 25.89
N PRO A 22 -6.64 -15.63 26.71
CA PRO A 22 -7.27 -16.94 26.78
C PRO A 22 -7.82 -17.26 25.38
N ALA A 23 -7.26 -18.28 24.73
CA ALA A 23 -7.72 -18.86 23.47
C ALA A 23 -8.34 -17.85 22.48
N ALA A 24 -7.57 -16.85 22.04
CA ALA A 24 -7.94 -16.14 20.82
C ALA A 24 -7.75 -17.14 19.66
N GLU A 25 -8.83 -17.74 19.17
CA GLU A 25 -8.79 -18.62 18.00
C GLU A 25 -8.27 -17.80 16.81
N ALA A 26 -7.01 -18.05 16.46
CA ALA A 26 -6.38 -17.44 15.30
C ALA A 26 -6.97 -18.08 14.05
N GLN A 27 -7.77 -17.33 13.31
CA GLN A 27 -8.41 -17.81 12.10
C GLN A 27 -7.55 -17.42 10.88
N PRO A 28 -6.96 -18.36 10.14
CA PRO A 28 -6.24 -18.02 8.92
C PRO A 28 -7.21 -17.49 7.88
N PHE A 29 -6.72 -16.63 6.98
CA PHE A 29 -7.52 -16.17 5.85
C PHE A 29 -6.68 -15.94 4.60
N ALA A 30 -7.38 -15.95 3.47
CA ALA A 30 -6.86 -15.52 2.18
C ALA A 30 -7.92 -14.70 1.46
N GLY A 31 -7.50 -13.67 0.73
CA GLY A 31 -8.42 -12.76 0.07
C GLY A 31 -7.79 -12.00 -1.08
N GLY A 32 -8.63 -11.21 -1.74
CA GLY A 32 -8.25 -10.32 -2.82
C GLY A 32 -8.97 -9.00 -2.72
N SER A 33 -8.38 -7.95 -3.32
CA SER A 33 -9.00 -6.65 -3.48
C SER A 33 -8.73 -6.08 -4.86
N VAL A 34 -9.64 -5.24 -5.32
CA VAL A 34 -9.52 -4.42 -6.52
C VAL A 34 -10.04 -3.02 -6.20
N GLY A 35 -9.48 -2.01 -6.84
CA GLY A 35 -9.89 -0.64 -6.60
C GLY A 35 -9.67 0.27 -7.79
N VAL A 36 -9.92 1.54 -7.53
CA VAL A 36 -9.57 2.67 -8.40
C VAL A 36 -8.74 3.64 -7.59
N SER A 37 -7.71 4.20 -8.20
CA SER A 37 -6.86 5.19 -7.55
C SER A 37 -6.51 6.33 -8.50
N TYR A 38 -6.17 7.46 -7.89
CA TYR A 38 -5.66 8.66 -8.53
C TYR A 38 -4.37 9.07 -7.83
N THR A 39 -3.29 9.21 -8.59
CA THR A 39 -1.98 9.56 -8.06
C THR A 39 -1.75 11.06 -8.11
N LEU A 40 -1.36 11.61 -6.96
CA LEU A 40 -0.91 12.97 -6.77
C LEU A 40 0.61 13.01 -6.87
N HIS A 41 1.11 13.62 -7.94
CA HIS A 41 2.51 13.97 -8.11
C HIS A 41 2.70 15.50 -8.10
N PRO A 42 3.60 16.03 -7.23
CA PRO A 42 3.75 17.47 -7.05
C PRO A 42 4.24 18.26 -8.28
N GLY A 43 4.65 17.59 -9.37
CA GLY A 43 5.02 18.24 -10.64
C GLY A 43 3.95 18.18 -11.74
N ALA A 44 2.89 17.39 -11.58
CA ALA A 44 1.97 17.09 -12.68
C ALA A 44 1.23 18.32 -13.21
N ALA A 45 0.76 19.23 -12.35
CA ALA A 45 0.05 20.43 -12.79
C ALA A 45 0.93 21.33 -13.68
N LEU A 46 2.20 21.52 -13.31
CA LEU A 46 3.14 22.32 -14.08
C LEU A 46 3.48 21.66 -15.43
N MET A 47 3.65 20.34 -15.46
CA MET A 47 3.89 19.61 -16.71
C MET A 47 2.67 19.69 -17.64
N LYS A 48 1.45 19.65 -17.09
CA LYS A 48 0.23 19.79 -17.87
C LYS A 48 0.17 21.15 -18.58
N ASP A 49 0.56 22.22 -17.91
CA ASP A 49 0.61 23.56 -18.48
C ASP A 49 1.68 23.69 -19.60
N GLN A 50 2.67 22.80 -19.60
CA GLN A 50 3.70 22.70 -20.64
C GLN A 50 3.27 21.81 -21.82
N GLY A 51 2.04 21.29 -21.82
CA GLY A 51 1.49 20.47 -22.91
C GLY A 51 1.63 18.96 -22.72
N TYR A 52 2.10 18.49 -21.56
CA TYR A 52 2.23 17.06 -21.30
C TYR A 52 0.87 16.36 -21.23
N VAL A 53 0.81 15.14 -21.76
CA VAL A 53 -0.27 14.20 -21.52
C VAL A 53 0.01 13.48 -20.21
N ILE A 54 -0.93 13.57 -19.26
CA ILE A 54 -0.77 13.02 -17.92
C ILE A 54 -1.89 12.02 -17.62
N GLU A 55 -1.51 10.78 -17.33
CA GLU A 55 -2.39 9.72 -16.86
C GLU A 55 -2.07 9.40 -15.40
N GLN A 56 -3.00 9.70 -14.50
CA GLN A 56 -2.85 9.51 -13.05
C GLN A 56 -3.84 8.49 -12.46
N ASN A 57 -4.73 7.95 -13.29
CA ASN A 57 -5.70 6.95 -12.86
C ASN A 57 -5.06 5.56 -12.87
N GLY A 58 -5.34 4.78 -11.84
CA GLY A 58 -4.86 3.41 -11.70
C GLY A 58 -5.97 2.47 -11.24
N THR A 59 -5.81 1.18 -11.54
CA THR A 59 -6.66 0.10 -11.02
C THR A 59 -5.80 -0.81 -10.13
N PRO A 60 -5.62 -0.47 -8.83
CA PRO A 60 -4.87 -1.34 -7.93
C PRO A 60 -5.61 -2.67 -7.75
N PHE A 61 -4.84 -3.76 -7.72
CA PHE A 61 -5.33 -5.06 -7.30
C PHE A 61 -4.34 -5.73 -6.38
N SER A 62 -4.82 -6.57 -5.46
CA SER A 62 -3.95 -7.26 -4.52
C SER A 62 -4.52 -8.58 -4.06
N ALA A 63 -3.66 -9.56 -3.79
CA ALA A 63 -3.96 -10.71 -2.96
C ALA A 63 -3.44 -10.49 -1.54
N GLU A 64 -4.14 -11.01 -0.53
CA GLU A 64 -3.71 -10.96 0.86
C GLU A 64 -3.89 -12.31 1.54
N ALA A 65 -3.04 -12.59 2.53
CA ALA A 65 -3.16 -13.73 3.41
C ALA A 65 -2.66 -13.36 4.81
N GLY A 66 -3.24 -13.96 5.84
CA GLY A 66 -2.88 -13.64 7.22
C GLY A 66 -3.71 -14.39 8.26
N TRP A 67 -3.72 -13.83 9.46
CA TRP A 67 -4.46 -14.35 10.61
C TRP A 67 -5.37 -13.27 11.18
N LYS A 68 -6.58 -13.67 11.55
CA LYS A 68 -7.56 -12.86 12.29
C LYS A 68 -7.65 -13.40 13.72
N PHE A 69 -7.80 -12.50 14.68
CA PHE A 69 -7.93 -12.76 16.11
C PHE A 69 -9.16 -12.01 16.60
N GLU A 70 -10.08 -12.72 17.24
CA GLU A 70 -11.23 -12.07 17.88
C GLU A 70 -10.91 -11.76 19.34
N LEU A 71 -11.18 -10.53 19.72
CA LEU A 71 -10.96 -9.98 21.05
C LEU A 71 -12.31 -9.48 21.55
N SER A 72 -12.90 -10.23 22.47
CA SER A 72 -14.14 -9.80 23.12
C SER A 72 -13.81 -9.12 24.44
N ALA A 73 -14.17 -7.84 24.55
CA ALA A 73 -14.15 -7.09 25.80
C ALA A 73 -15.55 -6.49 25.99
N ASP A 74 -16.40 -7.14 26.79
CA ASP A 74 -17.79 -6.72 27.04
C ASP A 74 -17.89 -5.19 27.26
N PRO A 75 -18.65 -4.43 26.43
CA PRO A 75 -19.66 -4.85 25.44
C PRO A 75 -19.19 -4.85 23.97
N VAL A 76 -17.90 -4.76 23.70
CA VAL A 76 -17.35 -4.59 22.34
C VAL A 76 -16.47 -5.77 21.93
N THR A 77 -16.78 -6.36 20.77
CA THR A 77 -15.90 -7.31 20.10
C THR A 77 -15.09 -6.59 19.02
N PHE A 78 -13.77 -6.72 19.09
CA PHE A 78 -12.84 -6.25 18.07
C PHE A 78 -12.23 -7.45 17.37
N ALA A 79 -11.97 -7.32 16.07
CA ALA A 79 -11.14 -8.23 15.31
C ALA A 79 -9.80 -7.54 15.04
N LEU A 80 -8.69 -8.18 15.44
CA LEU A 80 -7.37 -7.81 14.95
C LEU A 80 -6.99 -8.77 13.83
N SER A 81 -6.39 -8.27 12.76
CA SER A 81 -5.82 -9.10 11.71
C SER A 81 -4.49 -8.57 11.26
N ALA A 82 -3.58 -9.47 10.90
CA ALA A 82 -2.28 -9.13 10.38
C ALA A 82 -1.88 -10.14 9.31
N GLY A 83 -1.13 -9.68 8.32
CA GLY A 83 -0.78 -10.51 7.19
C GLY A 83 0.13 -9.82 6.20
N ILE A 84 0.28 -10.47 5.04
CA ILE A 84 1.01 -9.96 3.89
C ILE A 84 0.03 -9.73 2.76
N ARG A 85 0.21 -8.62 2.05
CA ARG A 85 -0.50 -8.26 0.83
C ARG A 85 0.50 -8.03 -0.29
N ALA A 86 0.26 -8.64 -1.44
CA ALA A 86 1.01 -8.38 -2.66
C ALA A 86 0.05 -7.98 -3.77
N GLY A 87 0.42 -7.01 -4.59
CA GLY A 87 -0.46 -6.49 -5.62
C GLY A 87 0.29 -5.83 -6.76
N SER A 88 -0.45 -5.19 -7.65
CA SER A 88 0.11 -4.30 -8.66
C SER A 88 -0.72 -3.04 -8.75
N GLN A 89 -0.04 -1.96 -9.10
CA GLN A 89 -0.63 -0.65 -9.27
C GLN A 89 0.16 0.14 -10.31
N HIS A 90 -0.56 0.60 -11.34
CA HIS A 90 -0.10 1.72 -12.13
C HIS A 90 -0.20 3.01 -11.31
N VAL A 91 0.88 3.78 -11.26
CA VAL A 91 0.95 4.99 -10.43
C VAL A 91 0.71 6.22 -11.29
N GLU A 92 1.54 6.45 -12.30
CA GLU A 92 1.39 7.62 -13.19
C GLU A 92 2.19 7.45 -14.48
N THR A 93 1.73 8.10 -15.54
CA THR A 93 2.49 8.36 -16.78
C THR A 93 2.40 9.85 -17.14
N MET A 94 3.55 10.45 -17.47
CA MET A 94 3.73 11.79 -18.03
C MET A 94 4.49 11.65 -19.34
N THR A 95 3.83 11.96 -20.44
CA THR A 95 4.42 11.90 -21.78
C THR A 95 4.43 13.31 -22.38
N PRO A 96 5.56 13.77 -22.94
CA PRO A 96 5.59 15.04 -23.65
C PRO A 96 4.64 15.01 -24.85
N ASP A 97 4.22 16.19 -25.31
CA ASP A 97 3.45 16.28 -26.55
C ASP A 97 4.30 15.72 -27.71
N SER A 98 3.64 15.08 -28.67
CA SER A 98 4.22 14.55 -29.91
C SER A 98 5.05 15.56 -30.71
N ALA A 99 4.87 16.86 -30.47
CA ALA A 99 5.64 17.93 -31.08
C ALA A 99 6.92 18.33 -30.29
N ASP A 100 7.08 17.88 -29.04
CA ASP A 100 8.20 18.22 -28.17
C ASP A 100 9.19 17.04 -28.03
N ASN A 101 10.20 17.04 -28.91
CA ASN A 101 11.29 16.06 -28.89
C ASN A 101 12.31 16.29 -27.76
N SER A 102 12.15 17.34 -26.94
CA SER A 102 13.06 17.67 -25.83
C SER A 102 12.51 17.30 -24.45
N GLY A 103 11.27 16.82 -24.38
CA GLY A 103 10.55 16.61 -23.11
C GLY A 103 10.94 15.34 -22.33
N THR A 104 10.65 15.36 -21.04
CA THR A 104 10.95 14.27 -20.11
C THR A 104 9.80 13.27 -20.04
N GLU A 105 9.99 12.03 -20.50
CA GLU A 105 9.02 10.94 -20.32
C GLU A 105 9.19 10.34 -18.92
N PHE A 106 8.11 10.24 -18.14
CA PHE A 106 8.09 9.55 -16.85
C PHE A 106 6.92 8.56 -16.79
N ALA A 107 7.17 7.31 -16.47
CA ALA A 107 6.12 6.33 -16.17
C ALA A 107 6.53 5.44 -15.01
N LEU A 108 5.58 5.11 -14.14
CA LEU A 108 5.81 4.25 -12.99
C LEU A 108 4.70 3.21 -12.83
N THR A 109 5.09 1.94 -12.88
CA THR A 109 4.24 0.81 -12.49
C THR A 109 4.90 0.05 -11.35
N THR A 110 4.12 -0.30 -10.32
CA THR A 110 4.64 -0.86 -9.08
C THR A 110 3.96 -2.16 -8.69
N ILE A 111 4.70 -3.04 -8.04
CA ILE A 111 4.25 -4.29 -7.43
C ILE A 111 4.55 -4.19 -5.93
N PRO A 112 3.64 -3.64 -5.12
CA PRO A 112 3.84 -3.54 -3.67
C PRO A 112 3.71 -4.91 -2.99
N VAL A 113 4.66 -5.21 -2.10
CA VAL A 113 4.63 -6.32 -1.15
C VAL A 113 4.70 -5.75 0.27
N ARG A 114 3.59 -5.79 0.98
CA ARG A 114 3.38 -5.07 2.23
C ARG A 114 2.91 -5.99 3.35
N ALA A 115 3.47 -5.80 4.54
CA ALA A 115 2.84 -6.29 5.75
C ALA A 115 1.72 -5.33 6.14
N PHE A 116 0.60 -5.85 6.64
CA PHE A 116 -0.50 -5.04 7.14
C PHE A 116 -0.92 -5.48 8.54
N ALA A 117 -1.48 -4.52 9.28
CA ALA A 117 -2.22 -4.73 10.50
C ALA A 117 -3.56 -3.99 10.39
N ARG A 118 -4.63 -4.66 10.76
CA ARG A 118 -6.00 -4.18 10.64
C ARG A 118 -6.75 -4.43 11.93
N VAL A 119 -7.48 -3.42 12.38
CA VAL A 119 -8.49 -3.53 13.44
C VAL A 119 -9.87 -3.36 12.82
N GLY A 120 -10.81 -4.22 13.20
CA GLY A 120 -12.20 -4.17 12.77
C GLY A 120 -13.16 -4.31 13.95
N THR A 121 -14.36 -3.74 13.82
CA THR A 121 -15.45 -3.85 14.80
C THR A 121 -16.66 -4.63 14.25
N GLY A 122 -16.48 -5.30 13.11
CA GLY A 122 -17.55 -6.02 12.39
C GLY A 122 -18.43 -5.13 11.49
N TYR A 123 -18.30 -3.80 11.59
CA TYR A 123 -18.96 -2.82 10.71
C TYR A 123 -17.97 -1.89 10.03
N PHE A 124 -16.87 -1.58 10.72
CA PHE A 124 -15.81 -0.72 10.23
C PHE A 124 -14.46 -1.38 10.43
N PHE A 125 -13.49 -0.99 9.62
CA PHE A 125 -12.09 -1.35 9.81
C PHE A 125 -11.18 -0.14 9.63
N LEU A 126 -10.00 -0.23 10.24
CA LEU A 126 -8.84 0.62 10.02
C LEU A 126 -7.65 -0.29 9.79
N GLU A 127 -6.85 0.01 8.77
CA GLU A 127 -5.69 -0.75 8.39
C GLU A 127 -4.51 0.18 8.12
N ALA A 128 -3.33 -0.25 8.58
CA ALA A 128 -2.05 0.30 8.18
C ALA A 128 -1.22 -0.79 7.52
N CYS A 129 -0.49 -0.43 6.48
CA CYS A 129 0.44 -1.33 5.82
C CYS A 129 1.73 -0.62 5.44
N ALA A 130 2.82 -1.39 5.38
CA ALA A 130 4.10 -0.91 4.92
C ALA A 130 4.93 -2.07 4.38
N GLY A 131 5.85 -1.77 3.48
CA GLY A 131 6.76 -2.76 2.93
C GLY A 131 7.56 -2.19 1.78
N VAL A 132 7.89 -3.08 0.85
CA VAL A 132 8.65 -2.75 -0.35
C VAL A 132 7.75 -2.75 -1.55
N HIS A 133 8.15 -2.08 -2.62
CA HIS A 133 7.55 -2.26 -3.92
C HIS A 133 8.65 -2.46 -4.96
N LEU A 134 8.36 -3.31 -5.93
CA LEU A 134 9.17 -3.48 -7.12
C LEU A 134 8.58 -2.57 -8.20
N SER A 135 9.38 -1.68 -8.76
CA SER A 135 8.92 -0.69 -9.73
C SER A 135 9.62 -0.88 -11.06
N ASP A 136 8.86 -0.83 -12.14
CA ASP A 136 9.39 -0.56 -13.47
C ASP A 136 9.21 0.94 -13.74
N ILE A 137 10.34 1.63 -13.94
CA ILE A 137 10.40 3.08 -14.12
C ILE A 137 10.88 3.38 -15.53
N THR A 138 10.06 4.10 -16.28
CA THR A 138 10.53 4.81 -17.48
C THR A 138 10.88 6.24 -17.07
N TYR A 139 12.12 6.65 -17.27
CA TYR A 139 12.54 8.04 -17.07
C TYR A 139 13.54 8.44 -18.16
N LYS A 140 13.03 9.10 -19.20
CA LYS A 140 13.84 9.55 -20.33
C LYS A 140 13.85 11.06 -20.39
N THR A 141 15.02 11.62 -20.61
CA THR A 141 15.24 13.06 -20.78
C THR A 141 15.98 13.31 -22.10
N ASP A 142 16.09 14.57 -22.50
CA ASP A 142 16.97 15.01 -23.58
C ASP A 142 18.47 14.68 -23.34
N THR A 143 18.87 14.52 -22.08
CA THR A 143 20.26 14.25 -21.67
C THR A 143 20.59 12.77 -21.44
N GLY A 144 19.60 11.87 -21.44
CA GLY A 144 19.83 10.45 -21.20
C GLY A 144 18.58 9.65 -20.82
N ASP A 145 18.75 8.33 -20.85
CA ASP A 145 17.77 7.34 -20.40
C ASP A 145 18.20 6.79 -19.03
N PHE A 146 17.36 6.98 -18.02
CA PHE A 146 17.57 6.49 -16.67
C PHE A 146 16.49 5.49 -16.23
N SER A 147 15.82 4.89 -17.21
CA SER A 147 14.81 3.86 -16.99
C SER A 147 15.40 2.61 -16.36
N GLY A 148 14.58 1.87 -15.63
CA GLY A 148 14.94 0.55 -15.11
C GLY A 148 14.20 0.16 -13.84
N ASP A 149 14.48 -1.08 -13.42
CA ASP A 149 13.85 -1.68 -12.26
C ASP A 149 14.38 -1.05 -10.96
N ARG A 150 13.46 -0.77 -10.04
CA ARG A 150 13.76 -0.25 -8.70
C ARG A 150 13.09 -1.08 -7.62
N THR A 151 13.71 -1.08 -6.45
CA THR A 151 13.13 -1.63 -5.23
C THR A 151 13.20 -0.56 -4.17
N ASP A 152 12.05 -0.08 -3.75
CA ASP A 152 11.92 1.00 -2.78
C ASP A 152 10.77 0.70 -1.81
N PHE A 153 10.38 1.69 -1.00
CA PHE A 153 9.43 1.52 0.09
C PHE A 153 8.05 2.09 -0.25
N SER A 154 7.02 1.40 0.24
CA SER A 154 5.65 1.91 0.24
C SER A 154 5.02 1.79 1.62
N ALA A 155 4.09 2.70 1.90
CA ALA A 155 3.26 2.66 3.09
C ALA A 155 1.84 3.04 2.70
N GLY A 156 0.85 2.55 3.43
CA GLY A 156 -0.54 2.80 3.11
C GLY A 156 -1.42 2.80 4.34
N LEU A 157 -2.49 3.56 4.25
CA LEU A 157 -3.58 3.60 5.22
C LEU A 157 -4.89 3.36 4.49
N SER A 158 -5.74 2.54 5.08
CA SER A 158 -7.11 2.39 4.60
C SER A 158 -8.09 2.30 5.76
N LEU A 159 -9.30 2.79 5.52
CA LEU A 159 -10.41 2.66 6.45
C LEU A 159 -11.68 2.45 5.65
N GLY A 160 -12.70 1.88 6.26
CA GLY A 160 -13.96 1.70 5.58
C GLY A 160 -14.91 0.79 6.31
N THR A 161 -15.83 0.22 5.53
CA THR A 161 -16.83 -0.71 6.02
C THR A 161 -16.37 -2.15 5.86
N GLU A 162 -16.69 -2.97 6.84
CA GLU A 162 -16.51 -4.42 6.81
C GLU A 162 -17.85 -5.08 7.12
N VAL A 163 -18.15 -6.18 6.43
CA VAL A 163 -19.27 -7.06 6.76
C VAL A 163 -18.77 -8.50 6.76
N ILE A 164 -19.07 -9.23 7.83
CA ILE A 164 -18.70 -10.64 7.99
C ILE A 164 -19.94 -11.51 7.84
N PHE A 165 -19.95 -12.35 6.80
CA PHE A 165 -21.01 -13.34 6.57
C PHE A 165 -20.59 -14.69 7.12
N LEU A 166 -21.47 -15.29 7.93
CA LEU A 166 -21.36 -16.67 8.41
C LEU A 166 -20.01 -17.00 9.10
N ASN A 167 -19.35 -15.99 9.69
CA ASN A 167 -18.02 -16.09 10.29
C ASN A 167 -16.94 -16.68 9.34
N ARG A 168 -17.15 -16.56 8.03
CA ARG A 168 -16.30 -17.19 6.99
C ARG A 168 -15.94 -16.29 5.83
N LEU A 169 -16.74 -15.26 5.57
CA LEU A 169 -16.51 -14.36 4.45
C LEU A 169 -16.50 -12.92 4.95
N ALA A 170 -15.36 -12.25 4.87
CA ALA A 170 -15.25 -10.82 5.15
C ALA A 170 -15.27 -10.05 3.83
N VAL A 171 -16.26 -9.17 3.67
CA VAL A 171 -16.35 -8.23 2.54
C VAL A 171 -15.99 -6.84 3.07
N ARG A 172 -15.07 -6.16 2.39
CA ARG A 172 -14.56 -4.84 2.77
C ARG A 172 -14.63 -3.88 1.60
N ALA A 173 -14.92 -2.62 1.91
CA ALA A 173 -14.78 -1.54 0.96
C ALA A 173 -14.49 -0.23 1.69
N GLY A 174 -13.72 0.65 1.06
CA GLY A 174 -13.41 1.94 1.63
C GLY A 174 -12.33 2.71 0.90
N PRO A 175 -12.06 3.96 1.31
CA PRO A 175 -10.93 4.71 0.83
C PRO A 175 -9.59 4.09 1.23
N GLN A 176 -8.60 4.26 0.36
CA GLN A 176 -7.20 3.96 0.63
C GLN A 176 -6.31 5.14 0.21
N ALA A 177 -5.21 5.32 0.92
CA ALA A 177 -4.14 6.24 0.55
C ALA A 177 -2.81 5.51 0.67
N ASP A 178 -2.11 5.38 -0.45
CA ASP A 178 -0.83 4.70 -0.58
C ASP A 178 0.26 5.70 -0.94
N TYR A 179 1.33 5.71 -0.17
CA TYR A 179 2.53 6.49 -0.41
C TYR A 179 3.60 5.62 -1.07
N PHE A 180 4.19 6.13 -2.15
CA PHE A 180 5.29 5.51 -2.87
C PHE A 180 6.50 6.43 -2.84
N TYR A 181 7.59 5.92 -2.29
CA TYR A 181 8.90 6.53 -2.36
C TYR A 181 9.71 5.84 -3.45
N VAL A 182 10.29 6.59 -4.37
CA VAL A 182 11.29 6.07 -5.30
C VAL A 182 12.59 6.81 -5.04
N GLY A 183 13.67 6.06 -4.79
CA GLY A 183 15.01 6.61 -4.60
C GLY A 183 15.54 7.34 -5.83
N ASP A 184 16.73 7.92 -5.73
CA ASP A 184 17.32 8.72 -6.81
C ASP A 184 17.25 8.02 -8.18
N THR A 185 16.45 8.57 -9.09
CA THR A 185 16.23 8.05 -10.45
C THR A 185 17.42 8.32 -11.38
N GLY A 186 18.56 8.79 -10.87
CA GLY A 186 19.70 9.23 -11.68
C GLY A 186 19.70 10.74 -11.95
N ALA A 187 18.66 11.45 -11.51
CA ALA A 187 18.50 12.90 -11.62
C ALA A 187 18.88 13.67 -10.34
N GLY A 188 19.40 12.99 -9.31
CA GLY A 188 19.84 13.58 -8.05
C GLY A 188 18.69 13.91 -7.09
N LYS A 189 17.46 13.45 -7.35
CA LYS A 189 16.28 13.72 -6.53
C LYS A 189 15.39 12.47 -6.39
N ALA A 190 14.87 12.28 -5.19
CA ALA A 190 13.85 11.27 -4.93
C ALA A 190 12.48 11.72 -5.44
N VAL A 191 11.65 10.76 -5.85
CA VAL A 191 10.27 10.97 -6.27
C VAL A 191 9.33 10.49 -5.16
N HIS A 192 8.38 11.33 -4.82
CA HIS A 192 7.38 11.06 -3.77
C HIS A 192 5.99 11.20 -4.37
N MET A 193 5.20 10.13 -4.28
CA MET A 193 3.85 10.09 -4.84
C MET A 193 2.86 9.60 -3.79
N ILE A 194 1.66 10.15 -3.85
CA ILE A 194 0.53 9.71 -3.01
C ILE A 194 -0.58 9.27 -3.95
N SER A 195 -0.95 8.01 -3.89
CA SER A 195 -2.10 7.48 -4.61
C SER A 195 -3.29 7.36 -3.67
N VAL A 196 -4.37 8.08 -3.97
CA VAL A 196 -5.61 8.06 -3.20
C VAL A 196 -6.71 7.39 -4.01
N GLY A 197 -7.53 6.58 -3.37
CA GLY A 197 -8.50 5.77 -4.10
C GLY A 197 -9.53 5.12 -3.22
N GLY A 198 -10.28 4.21 -3.82
CA GLY A 198 -11.21 3.33 -3.14
C GLY A 198 -10.99 1.90 -3.59
N PHE A 199 -11.25 0.95 -2.70
CA PHE A 199 -11.16 -0.47 -3.01
C PHE A 199 -12.41 -1.22 -2.54
N ALA A 200 -12.60 -2.40 -3.13
CA ALA A 200 -13.48 -3.44 -2.63
C ALA A 200 -12.70 -4.76 -2.58
N GLY A 201 -12.88 -5.53 -1.52
CA GLY A 201 -12.16 -6.77 -1.30
C GLY A 201 -12.97 -7.81 -0.54
N VAL A 202 -12.54 -9.05 -0.71
CA VAL A 202 -13.17 -10.23 -0.11
C VAL A 202 -12.08 -11.13 0.45
N ALA A 203 -12.28 -11.65 1.66
CA ALA A 203 -11.43 -12.66 2.26
C ALA A 203 -12.25 -13.83 2.80
N ILE A 204 -11.74 -15.03 2.60
CA ILE A 204 -12.26 -16.28 3.16
C ILE A 204 -11.47 -16.57 4.43
N LEU A 205 -12.19 -16.78 5.53
CA LEU A 205 -11.68 -17.16 6.84
C LEU A 205 -11.85 -18.69 7.00
N PHE A 206 -10.77 -19.38 7.40
CA PHE A 206 -10.69 -20.85 7.44
C PHE A 206 -10.97 -21.44 8.81
#